data_AF-A0A0G0PNM1-F1
#
_entry.id   AF-A0A0G0PNM1-F1
#
_cell.length_a   1.000
_cell.length_b   1.000
_cell.length_c   1.000
_cell.angle_alpha   90.00
_cell.angle_beta   90.00
_cell.angle_gamma   90.00
#
_symmetry.space_group_name_H-M   'P 1'
#
loop_
_entity.id
_entity.type
_entity.pdbx_description
1 polymer ?
#
loop_
_entity_poly.entity_id
_entity_poly.type
_entity_poly.pdbx_seq_one_letter_code
_entity_poly.pdbx_strand_id
1 'polypeptide(L)'
;MLGTNKNLGATRTMASSEAYTTYQEQFTSKPGGGSWTLTDIQNLELEAESLANPDGGQYATTLHATVCYQPSAPPPTSTPTTSTPTATRTPTAGLTGTPTATLTQTQGGIPLLISAVMPGIGSGAGGNTNPARKTREARIIIKNAQNQEVANSSGTLTFDGTKFAGNVNTGQTLSGPHTIKIKLDNTLLKLASGIQNLSGLPGTSSQIPQVALVSGDLDQNNTMDILDYNIFISCFGDKTCDKKTLSDLNDDGKVEEMDLNILLRGFAIRNGD
;
A
#
# COMPACT_ATOMS: atom_id res chain seq x y z
N MET A 1 0.74 -7.35 42.28
CA MET A 1 0.49 -8.81 42.10
C MET A 1 1.10 -9.20 40.77
N LEU A 2 2.13 -10.06 40.80
CA LEU A 2 2.87 -10.52 39.63
C LEU A 2 1.91 -11.23 38.66
N GLY A 3 1.80 -10.70 37.44
CA GLY A 3 1.08 -11.35 36.35
C GLY A 3 1.68 -12.73 36.14
N THR A 4 0.86 -13.74 36.36
CA THR A 4 1.19 -15.14 36.15
C THR A 4 1.72 -15.31 34.74
N ASN A 5 2.97 -15.79 34.63
CA ASN A 5 3.54 -16.33 33.40
C ASN A 5 2.60 -17.45 32.92
N LYS A 6 1.66 -17.09 32.04
CA LYS A 6 0.81 -18.06 31.36
C LYS A 6 1.75 -18.80 30.42
N ASN A 7 2.20 -19.97 30.86
CA ASN A 7 3.12 -20.79 30.09
C ASN A 7 2.33 -21.36 28.90
N LEU A 8 2.30 -20.62 27.80
CA LEU A 8 1.54 -20.93 26.59
C LEU A 8 2.19 -22.06 25.77
N GLY A 9 3.13 -22.83 26.32
CA GLY A 9 3.86 -23.86 25.57
C GLY A 9 4.87 -23.29 24.57
N ALA A 10 5.23 -22.01 24.69
CA ALA A 10 6.28 -21.38 23.91
C ALA A 10 7.65 -21.66 24.52
N THR A 11 8.67 -21.80 23.68
CA THR A 11 10.06 -21.68 24.15
C THR A 11 10.38 -20.19 24.23
N ARG A 12 10.66 -19.69 25.44
CA ARG A 12 11.04 -18.29 25.66
C ARG A 12 12.56 -18.18 25.76
N THR A 13 13.15 -17.32 24.93
CA THR A 13 14.55 -16.92 25.05
C THR A 13 14.61 -15.45 25.46
N MET A 14 15.47 -15.14 26.43
CA MET A 14 15.68 -13.78 26.93
C MET A 14 17.12 -13.36 26.67
N ALA A 15 17.30 -12.16 26.11
CA ALA A 15 18.60 -11.54 25.95
C ALA A 15 18.54 -10.13 26.54
N SER A 16 19.50 -9.77 27.38
CA SER A 16 19.61 -8.43 27.95
C SER A 16 20.88 -7.73 27.47
N SER A 17 20.77 -6.42 27.25
CA SER A 17 21.86 -5.47 27.05
C SER A 17 21.73 -4.36 28.08
N GLU A 18 22.72 -3.45 28.14
CA GLU A 18 22.65 -2.29 29.03
C GLU A 18 21.49 -1.33 28.71
N ALA A 19 20.94 -1.38 27.49
CA ALA A 19 19.89 -0.47 27.03
C ALA A 19 18.50 -1.13 26.91
N TYR A 20 18.43 -2.45 26.67
CA TYR A 20 17.17 -3.16 26.40
C TYR A 20 17.21 -4.61 26.87
N THR A 21 16.04 -5.12 27.27
CA THR A 21 15.78 -6.55 27.44
C THR A 21 14.87 -7.02 26.32
N THR A 22 15.30 -8.02 25.57
CA THR A 22 14.54 -8.65 24.49
C THR A 22 13.97 -9.99 24.98
N TYR A 23 12.68 -10.20 24.73
CA TYR A 23 12.00 -11.48 24.89
C TYR A 23 11.65 -12.03 23.52
N GLN A 24 12.03 -13.27 23.25
CA GLN A 24 11.61 -14.02 22.07
C GLN A 24 10.77 -15.21 22.52
N GLU A 25 9.54 -15.30 22.01
CA GLU A 25 8.67 -16.46 22.23
C GLU A 25 8.52 -17.23 20.93
N GLN A 26 8.86 -18.52 20.97
CA GLN A 26 8.74 -19.42 19.83
C GLN A 26 7.69 -20.49 20.11
N PHE A 27 6.67 -20.55 19.26
CA PHE A 27 5.62 -21.56 19.34
C PHE A 27 5.84 -22.62 18.25
N THR A 28 5.93 -23.89 18.64
CA THR A 28 5.96 -25.01 17.68
C THR A 28 4.58 -25.48 17.26
N SER A 29 3.54 -25.12 18.03
CA SER A 29 2.12 -25.43 17.77
C SER A 29 1.23 -24.41 18.48
N LYS A 30 -0.01 -24.21 18.00
CA LYS A 30 -0.97 -23.29 18.63
C LYS A 30 -1.34 -23.77 20.05
N PRO A 31 -1.24 -22.92 21.08
CA PRO A 31 -1.74 -23.24 22.41
C PRO A 31 -3.25 -23.48 22.35
N GLY A 32 -3.71 -24.66 22.78
CA GLY A 32 -5.12 -25.08 22.66
C GLY A 32 -5.46 -25.87 21.40
N GLY A 33 -4.48 -26.13 20.52
CA GLY A 33 -4.67 -26.93 19.31
C GLY A 33 -5.29 -26.18 18.13
N GLY A 34 -5.32 -26.82 16.96
CA GLY A 34 -5.81 -26.24 15.71
C GLY A 34 -4.77 -25.40 14.97
N SER A 35 -5.20 -24.77 13.88
CA SER A 35 -4.37 -23.88 13.07
C SER A 35 -4.33 -22.47 13.67
N TRP A 36 -3.17 -21.83 13.57
CA TRP A 36 -3.06 -20.39 13.80
C TRP A 36 -3.94 -19.65 12.80
N THR A 37 -4.77 -18.73 13.31
CA THR A 37 -5.51 -17.76 12.51
C THR A 37 -4.85 -16.40 12.62
N LEU A 38 -5.14 -15.50 11.67
CA LEU A 38 -4.62 -14.13 11.70
C LEU A 38 -5.05 -13.37 12.96
N THR A 39 -6.28 -13.61 13.44
CA THR A 39 -6.78 -13.03 14.69
C THR A 39 -5.99 -13.48 15.91
N ASP A 40 -5.50 -14.73 15.93
CA ASP A 40 -4.66 -15.20 17.04
C ASP A 40 -3.32 -14.46 17.09
N ILE A 41 -2.73 -14.17 15.92
CA ILE A 41 -1.46 -13.45 15.80
C ILE A 41 -1.64 -11.98 16.20
N GLN A 42 -2.69 -11.33 15.72
CA GLN A 42 -3.04 -9.94 16.09
C GLN A 42 -3.31 -9.80 17.59
N ASN A 43 -3.95 -10.78 18.22
CA ASN A 43 -4.17 -10.77 19.67
C ASN A 43 -2.85 -10.91 20.45
N LEU A 44 -1.89 -11.72 19.96
CA LEU A 44 -0.56 -11.80 20.57
C LEU A 44 0.21 -10.47 20.44
N GLU A 45 0.08 -9.79 19.31
CA GLU A 45 0.65 -8.46 19.08
C GLU A 45 0.05 -7.42 20.04
N LEU A 46 -1.28 -7.34 20.11
CA LEU A 46 -2.00 -6.45 21.03
C LEU A 46 -1.68 -6.76 22.50
N GLU A 47 -1.59 -8.03 22.87
CA GLU A 47 -1.17 -8.44 24.21
C GLU A 47 0.25 -7.95 24.50
N ALA A 48 1.20 -8.14 23.57
CA ALA A 48 2.59 -7.68 23.72
C ALA A 48 2.71 -6.14 23.83
N GLU A 49 1.88 -5.40 23.10
CA GLU A 49 1.78 -3.94 23.20
C GLU A 49 1.16 -3.48 24.53
N SER A 50 0.29 -4.30 25.14
CA SER A 50 -0.36 -4.02 26.42
C SER A 50 0.50 -4.37 27.66
N LEU A 51 1.62 -5.07 27.48
CA LEU A 51 2.51 -5.45 28.58
C LEU A 51 3.23 -4.21 29.13
N ALA A 52 2.77 -3.71 30.27
CA ALA A 52 3.48 -2.72 31.08
C ALA A 52 4.66 -3.36 31.83
N ASN A 53 5.79 -2.66 31.89
CA ASN A 53 6.89 -3.02 32.76
C ASN A 53 6.41 -3.01 34.23
N PRO A 54 6.73 -4.02 35.07
CA PRO A 54 6.50 -3.97 36.51
C PRO A 54 7.08 -2.71 37.21
N ASP A 55 8.03 -2.03 36.57
CA ASP A 55 8.78 -0.89 37.15
C ASP A 55 8.37 0.50 36.63
N GLY A 56 7.30 0.62 35.83
CA GLY A 56 6.66 1.92 35.52
C GLY A 56 7.36 2.84 34.50
N GLY A 57 8.39 2.38 33.79
CA GLY A 57 8.99 3.11 32.66
C GLY A 57 8.30 2.82 31.32
N GLN A 58 8.12 3.84 30.47
CA GLN A 58 7.65 3.66 29.09
C GLN A 58 8.82 3.36 28.14
N TYR A 59 8.69 2.30 27.34
CA TYR A 59 9.50 2.07 26.15
C TYR A 59 8.63 1.57 25.00
N ALA A 60 9.08 1.82 23.78
CA ALA A 60 8.51 1.28 22.56
C ALA A 60 8.85 -0.21 22.42
N THR A 61 7.85 -1.07 22.54
CA THR A 61 7.98 -2.50 22.21
C THR A 61 7.93 -2.62 20.69
N THR A 62 9.04 -3.01 20.05
CA THR A 62 8.99 -3.44 18.64
C THR A 62 8.88 -4.97 18.64
N LEU A 63 7.68 -5.50 18.43
CA LEU A 63 7.49 -6.94 18.23
C LEU A 63 7.86 -7.30 16.79
N HIS A 64 8.81 -8.21 16.61
CA HIS A 64 9.05 -8.87 15.33
C HIS A 64 8.44 -10.28 15.37
N ALA A 65 7.23 -10.43 14.83
CA ALA A 65 6.64 -11.73 14.60
C ALA A 65 7.18 -12.30 13.27
N THR A 66 7.93 -13.42 13.34
CA THR A 66 8.37 -14.15 12.15
C THR A 66 7.61 -15.47 12.08
N VAL A 67 6.74 -15.61 11.09
CA VAL A 67 6.04 -16.88 10.83
C VAL A 67 6.95 -17.79 10.03
N CYS A 68 7.54 -18.79 10.67
CA CYS A 68 8.29 -19.84 9.99
C CYS A 68 7.32 -20.90 9.46
N TYR A 69 7.07 -20.92 8.15
CA TYR A 69 6.32 -22.01 7.52
C TYR A 69 7.20 -23.27 7.45
N GLN A 70 6.81 -24.33 8.15
CA GLN A 70 7.34 -25.67 7.91
C GLN A 70 6.52 -26.26 6.74
N PRO A 71 7.09 -26.44 5.54
CA PRO A 71 6.35 -27.03 4.43
C PRO A 71 5.94 -28.47 4.79
N SER A 72 4.63 -28.75 4.79
CA SER A 72 4.14 -30.12 4.86
C SER A 72 4.47 -30.85 3.55
N ALA A 73 4.77 -32.15 3.68
CA ALA A 73 5.15 -32.99 2.56
C ALA A 73 4.08 -32.93 1.43
N PRO A 74 4.50 -32.83 0.16
CA PRO A 74 3.56 -32.70 -0.95
C PRO A 74 2.65 -33.93 -1.04
N PRO A 75 1.34 -33.77 -1.29
CA PRO A 75 0.43 -34.89 -1.50
C PRO A 75 0.79 -35.63 -2.81
N PRO A 76 0.54 -36.95 -2.90
CA PRO A 76 0.90 -37.75 -4.06
C PRO A 76 0.21 -37.24 -5.33
N THR A 77 1.01 -36.98 -6.37
CA THR A 77 0.58 -36.44 -7.66
C THR A 77 -0.24 -37.47 -8.44
N SER A 78 -1.47 -37.13 -8.84
CA SER A 78 -2.26 -37.95 -9.75
C SER A 78 -1.85 -37.72 -11.21
N THR A 79 -1.62 -38.82 -11.93
CA THR A 79 -1.19 -38.85 -13.33
C THR A 79 -2.27 -38.30 -14.27
N PRO A 80 -1.96 -37.39 -15.22
CA PRO A 80 -2.94 -36.88 -16.17
C PRO A 80 -3.25 -37.93 -17.25
N THR A 81 -4.53 -38.12 -17.55
CA THR A 81 -4.99 -38.85 -18.75
C THR A 81 -5.14 -37.89 -19.92
N THR A 82 -4.63 -38.31 -21.07
CA THR A 82 -4.59 -37.55 -22.32
C THR A 82 -5.93 -37.65 -23.03
N SER A 83 -6.63 -36.52 -23.22
CA SER A 83 -7.78 -36.44 -24.13
C SER A 83 -7.39 -35.70 -25.42
N THR A 84 -7.72 -36.33 -26.54
CA THR A 84 -7.43 -35.89 -27.90
C THR A 84 -8.30 -34.69 -28.29
N PRO A 85 -7.75 -33.60 -28.88
CA PRO A 85 -8.57 -32.46 -29.29
C PRO A 85 -9.31 -32.76 -30.59
N THR A 86 -10.60 -32.39 -30.63
CA THR A 86 -11.44 -32.37 -31.83
C THR A 86 -11.42 -30.97 -32.44
N ALA A 87 -11.29 -30.87 -33.76
CA ALA A 87 -11.20 -29.59 -34.47
C ALA A 87 -12.52 -28.80 -34.41
N THR A 88 -12.47 -27.61 -33.80
CA THR A 88 -13.57 -26.64 -33.76
C THR A 88 -13.46 -25.67 -34.94
N ARG A 89 -14.57 -25.46 -35.66
CA ARG A 89 -14.65 -24.52 -36.79
C ARG A 89 -14.46 -23.07 -36.34
N THR A 90 -13.63 -22.35 -37.09
CA THR A 90 -13.34 -20.92 -36.95
C THR A 90 -14.55 -20.06 -37.38
N PRO A 91 -15.10 -19.17 -36.52
CA PRO A 91 -16.02 -18.13 -36.95
C PRO A 91 -15.27 -16.92 -37.50
N THR A 92 -15.75 -16.42 -38.64
CA THR A 92 -15.27 -15.22 -39.33
C THR A 92 -15.55 -13.96 -38.51
N ALA A 93 -14.53 -13.10 -38.35
CA ALA A 93 -14.63 -11.83 -37.64
C ALA A 93 -15.54 -10.84 -38.39
N GLY A 94 -16.66 -10.46 -37.77
CA GLY A 94 -17.40 -9.25 -38.12
C GLY A 94 -16.78 -8.07 -37.40
N LEU A 95 -16.39 -7.03 -38.15
CA LEU A 95 -15.88 -5.77 -37.61
C LEU A 95 -17.05 -4.99 -36.99
N THR A 96 -17.35 -5.26 -35.72
CA THR A 96 -18.19 -4.39 -34.90
C THR A 96 -17.26 -3.39 -34.24
N GLY A 97 -17.29 -2.13 -34.70
CA GLY A 97 -16.57 -1.03 -34.06
C GLY A 97 -17.02 -0.93 -32.61
N THR A 98 -16.12 -1.27 -31.68
CA THR A 98 -16.33 -1.03 -30.26
C THR A 98 -16.53 0.48 -30.08
N PRO A 99 -17.68 0.96 -29.57
CA PRO A 99 -17.81 2.38 -29.24
C PRO A 99 -16.76 2.68 -28.18
N THR A 100 -15.73 3.43 -28.56
CA THR A 100 -14.85 4.08 -27.59
C THR A 100 -15.74 4.98 -26.76
N ALA A 101 -15.92 4.65 -25.48
CA ALA A 101 -16.56 5.54 -24.52
C ALA A 101 -15.76 6.84 -24.52
N THR A 102 -16.25 7.83 -25.25
CA THR A 102 -15.75 9.19 -25.16
C THR A 102 -16.31 9.71 -23.85
N LEU A 103 -15.44 9.86 -22.85
CA LEU A 103 -15.81 10.53 -21.61
C LEU A 103 -16.29 11.94 -21.99
N THR A 104 -17.59 12.17 -21.88
CA THR A 104 -18.15 13.51 -21.92
C THR A 104 -17.52 14.26 -20.76
N GLN A 105 -16.52 15.10 -21.03
CA GLN A 105 -16.09 16.10 -20.04
C GLN A 105 -17.34 16.92 -19.73
N THR A 106 -17.91 16.71 -18.55
CA THR A 106 -18.89 17.61 -18.00
C THR A 106 -18.25 18.99 -18.02
N GLN A 107 -18.86 19.90 -18.76
CA GLN A 107 -18.43 21.28 -18.91
C GLN A 107 -18.64 21.98 -17.56
N GLY A 108 -17.69 21.81 -16.65
CA GLY A 108 -17.75 22.29 -15.27
C GLY A 108 -16.62 21.69 -14.45
N GLY A 109 -15.94 22.53 -13.67
CA GLY A 109 -14.79 22.11 -12.85
C GLY A 109 -13.57 22.99 -13.01
N ILE A 110 -12.74 23.00 -11.97
CA ILE A 110 -11.46 23.71 -11.97
C ILE A 110 -10.33 22.69 -12.15
N PRO A 111 -9.36 22.94 -13.04
CA PRO A 111 -8.16 22.12 -13.11
C PRO A 111 -7.28 22.36 -11.88
N LEU A 112 -6.96 21.28 -11.17
CA LEU A 112 -5.93 21.25 -10.15
C LEU A 112 -4.61 20.84 -10.79
N LEU A 113 -3.58 21.67 -10.63
CA LEU A 113 -2.23 21.35 -11.07
C LEU A 113 -1.56 20.54 -9.96
N ILE A 114 -1.50 19.22 -10.16
CA ILE A 114 -1.00 18.26 -9.18
C ILE A 114 0.48 17.99 -9.44
N SER A 115 1.24 17.91 -8.35
CA SER A 115 2.63 17.48 -8.33
C SER A 115 2.84 16.52 -7.16
N ALA A 116 3.34 15.32 -7.44
CA ALA A 116 3.54 14.26 -6.46
C ALA A 116 4.91 13.61 -6.63
N VAL A 117 5.58 13.36 -5.50
CA VAL A 117 6.81 12.57 -5.41
C VAL A 117 6.57 11.39 -4.48
N MET A 118 7.25 10.27 -4.74
CA MET A 118 7.14 9.06 -3.93
C MET A 118 8.52 8.40 -3.83
N PRO A 119 8.87 7.80 -2.67
CA PRO A 119 10.06 6.96 -2.57
C PRO A 119 10.03 5.86 -3.64
N GLY A 120 11.20 5.55 -4.20
CA GLY A 120 11.33 4.56 -5.29
C GLY A 120 11.34 5.16 -6.70
N ILE A 121 10.84 6.39 -6.89
CA ILE A 121 10.75 7.02 -8.22
C ILE A 121 11.48 8.36 -8.23
N GLY A 122 12.13 8.70 -9.34
CA GLY A 122 12.92 9.92 -9.51
C GLY A 122 14.35 9.78 -9.00
N SER A 123 14.98 10.89 -8.60
CA SER A 123 16.38 10.94 -8.18
C SER A 123 16.59 10.70 -6.67
N GLY A 124 15.54 10.30 -5.95
CA GLY A 124 15.60 10.01 -4.51
C GLY A 124 16.30 8.69 -4.18
N ALA A 125 16.42 8.37 -2.88
CA ALA A 125 17.02 7.12 -2.46
C ALA A 125 16.16 5.91 -2.87
N GLY A 126 16.76 4.97 -3.60
CA GLY A 126 16.04 3.87 -4.28
C GLY A 126 15.27 4.31 -5.52
N GLY A 127 15.52 5.54 -5.99
CA GLY A 127 14.81 6.19 -7.07
C GLY A 127 15.16 5.65 -8.45
N ASN A 128 14.14 5.26 -9.19
CA ASN A 128 14.20 4.97 -10.60
C ASN A 128 13.82 6.24 -11.39
N THR A 129 14.78 6.79 -12.15
CA THR A 129 14.54 7.93 -13.06
C THR A 129 13.94 7.50 -14.40
N ASN A 130 13.79 6.20 -14.63
CA ASN A 130 13.17 5.64 -15.81
C ASN A 130 12.10 4.58 -15.45
N PRO A 131 11.05 4.93 -14.68
CA PRO A 131 10.01 3.98 -14.31
C PRO A 131 9.33 3.36 -15.53
N ALA A 132 9.05 2.07 -15.49
CA ALA A 132 8.42 1.32 -16.58
C ALA A 132 7.08 1.92 -16.98
N ARG A 133 6.30 2.36 -15.99
CA ARG A 133 5.01 3.01 -16.16
C ARG A 133 5.16 4.52 -15.95
N LYS A 134 5.26 5.26 -17.06
CA LYS A 134 5.39 6.74 -17.09
C LYS A 134 4.15 7.50 -16.66
N THR A 135 3.02 6.83 -16.56
CA THR A 135 1.74 7.44 -16.17
C THR A 135 1.15 6.70 -14.99
N ARG A 136 0.49 7.45 -14.11
CA ARG A 136 -0.23 6.92 -12.94
C ARG A 136 -1.60 7.56 -12.86
N GLU A 137 -2.60 6.79 -12.46
CA GLU A 137 -3.87 7.36 -12.04
C GLU A 137 -3.69 7.95 -10.64
N ALA A 138 -4.04 9.22 -10.48
CA ALA A 138 -4.17 9.87 -9.19
C ALA A 138 -5.64 9.96 -8.81
N ARG A 139 -5.94 9.72 -7.53
CA ARG A 139 -7.23 10.03 -6.91
C ARG A 139 -7.06 11.23 -5.99
N ILE A 140 -7.99 12.17 -6.11
CA ILE A 140 -8.01 13.43 -5.38
C ILE A 140 -9.31 13.52 -4.60
N ILE A 141 -9.20 13.60 -3.28
CA ILE A 141 -10.32 13.81 -2.37
C ILE A 141 -10.26 15.24 -1.87
N ILE A 142 -11.35 16.00 -2.05
CA ILE A 142 -11.44 17.40 -1.65
C ILE A 142 -12.47 17.50 -0.53
N LYS A 143 -12.08 18.14 0.58
CA LYS A 143 -12.97 18.36 1.71
C LYS A 143 -13.15 19.84 2.01
N ASN A 144 -14.35 20.21 2.44
CA ASN A 144 -14.66 21.56 2.90
C ASN A 144 -14.14 21.81 4.33
N ALA A 145 -14.37 23.02 4.84
CA ALA A 145 -14.00 23.41 6.21
C ALA A 145 -14.69 22.58 7.31
N GLN A 146 -15.78 21.88 7.01
CA GLN A 146 -16.50 20.98 7.91
C GLN A 146 -15.99 19.53 7.81
N ASN A 147 -14.85 19.29 7.12
CA ASN A 147 -14.27 17.97 6.88
C ASN A 147 -15.20 17.01 6.10
N GLN A 148 -16.16 17.55 5.37
CA GLN A 148 -17.03 16.78 4.49
C GLN A 148 -16.40 16.69 3.10
N GLU A 149 -16.37 15.49 2.53
CA GLU A 149 -15.98 15.27 1.14
C GLU A 149 -16.96 16.00 0.22
N VAL A 150 -16.44 16.95 -0.56
CA VAL A 150 -17.21 17.72 -1.53
C VAL A 150 -16.90 17.30 -2.96
N ALA A 151 -15.76 16.69 -3.22
CA ALA A 151 -15.40 16.14 -4.52
C ALA A 151 -14.45 14.94 -4.39
N ASN A 152 -14.57 14.02 -5.34
CA ASN A 152 -13.71 12.86 -5.51
C ASN A 152 -13.43 12.69 -7.00
N SER A 153 -12.21 13.04 -7.41
CA SER A 153 -11.85 13.14 -8.82
C SER A 153 -10.64 12.26 -9.10
N SER A 154 -10.58 11.70 -10.31
CA SER A 154 -9.38 11.01 -10.79
C SER A 154 -8.80 11.70 -12.02
N GLY A 155 -7.50 11.52 -12.21
CA GLY A 155 -6.82 12.00 -13.40
C GLY A 155 -5.46 11.34 -13.58
N THR A 156 -4.90 11.48 -14.77
CA THR A 156 -3.59 10.89 -15.09
C THR A 156 -2.48 11.87 -14.79
N LEU A 157 -1.51 11.46 -13.97
CA LEU A 157 -0.24 12.15 -13.81
C LEU A 157 0.81 11.49 -14.69
N THR A 158 1.69 12.30 -15.26
CA THR A 158 2.80 11.85 -16.11
C THR A 158 4.12 12.15 -15.42
N PHE A 159 5.04 11.20 -15.47
CA PHE A 159 6.38 11.34 -14.92
C PHE A 159 7.24 12.24 -15.82
N ASP A 160 7.83 13.29 -15.25
CA ASP A 160 8.61 14.29 -15.98
C ASP A 160 10.14 14.09 -15.90
N GLY A 161 10.58 12.95 -15.35
CA GLY A 161 12.00 12.68 -15.04
C GLY A 161 12.33 12.87 -13.56
N THR A 162 11.51 13.62 -12.81
CA THR A 162 11.71 13.87 -11.38
C THR A 162 10.49 13.50 -10.54
N LYS A 163 9.29 13.77 -11.04
CA LYS A 163 8.03 13.66 -10.28
C LYS A 163 6.86 13.31 -11.20
N PHE A 164 5.74 12.90 -10.61
CA PHE A 164 4.47 12.76 -11.32
C PHE A 164 3.71 14.08 -11.27
N ALA A 165 3.38 14.64 -12.43
CA ALA A 165 2.63 15.90 -12.53
C ALA A 165 1.53 15.82 -13.60
N GLY A 166 0.48 16.61 -13.42
CA GLY A 166 -0.63 16.63 -14.36
C GLY A 166 -1.81 17.46 -13.85
N ASN A 167 -2.80 17.61 -14.74
CA ASN A 167 -4.01 18.35 -14.43
C ASN A 167 -5.11 17.35 -14.07
N VAL A 168 -5.72 17.54 -12.90
CA VAL A 168 -6.93 16.79 -12.49
C VAL A 168 -8.10 17.76 -12.44
N ASN A 169 -9.11 17.51 -13.26
CA ASN A 169 -10.32 18.34 -13.25
C ASN A 169 -11.23 17.87 -12.11
N THR A 170 -11.73 18.79 -11.30
CA THR A 170 -12.63 18.47 -10.19
C THR A 170 -14.01 17.99 -10.64
N GLY A 171 -14.41 18.28 -11.89
CA GLY A 171 -15.76 18.00 -12.40
C GLY A 171 -16.86 18.90 -11.82
N GLN A 172 -16.49 19.81 -10.91
CA GLN A 172 -17.39 20.72 -10.22
C GLN A 172 -16.69 22.03 -9.86
N THR A 173 -17.41 23.14 -9.98
CA THR A 173 -16.90 24.44 -9.60
C THR A 173 -16.76 24.51 -8.07
N LEU A 174 -15.52 24.68 -7.59
CA LEU A 174 -15.22 24.80 -6.16
C LEU A 174 -14.58 26.15 -5.87
N SER A 175 -15.05 26.81 -4.82
CA SER A 175 -14.55 28.11 -4.38
C SER A 175 -14.30 28.16 -2.88
N GLY A 176 -13.23 28.82 -2.46
CA GLY A 176 -12.91 29.03 -1.05
C GLY A 176 -12.01 27.94 -0.45
N PRO A 177 -11.91 27.87 0.89
CA PRO A 177 -10.93 27.04 1.59
C PRO A 177 -11.30 25.56 1.56
N HIS A 178 -10.36 24.74 1.10
CA HIS A 178 -10.49 23.28 1.06
C HIS A 178 -9.22 22.59 1.53
N THR A 179 -9.36 21.39 2.09
CA THR A 179 -8.24 20.45 2.21
C THR A 179 -8.27 19.48 1.04
N ILE A 180 -7.09 19.12 0.55
CA ILE A 180 -6.94 18.26 -0.63
C ILE A 180 -6.08 17.08 -0.25
N LYS A 181 -6.58 15.87 -0.47
CA LYS A 181 -5.85 14.63 -0.26
C LYS A 181 -5.60 13.93 -1.59
N ILE A 182 -4.44 13.32 -1.73
CA ILE A 182 -3.94 12.74 -2.99
C ILE A 182 -3.40 11.34 -2.73
N LYS A 183 -3.73 10.37 -3.59
CA LYS A 183 -3.05 9.07 -3.68
C LYS A 183 -2.81 8.66 -5.12
N LEU A 184 -1.77 7.86 -5.32
CA LEU A 184 -1.58 6.99 -6.47
C LEU A 184 -1.98 5.54 -6.11
N ASP A 185 -1.81 4.61 -7.04
CA ASP A 185 -2.27 3.23 -7.00
C ASP A 185 -1.56 2.34 -5.96
N ASN A 186 -0.33 2.66 -5.56
CA ASN A 186 0.44 1.93 -4.54
C ASN A 186 0.87 2.82 -3.35
N THR A 187 0.14 3.91 -3.08
CA THR A 187 0.48 4.87 -2.03
C THR A 187 -0.68 5.13 -1.08
N LEU A 188 -0.36 5.45 0.16
CA LEU A 188 -1.31 6.02 1.10
C LEU A 188 -1.86 7.37 0.60
N LEU A 189 -3.10 7.66 0.97
CA LEU A 189 -3.74 8.96 0.82
C LEU A 189 -3.07 9.98 1.73
N LYS A 190 -2.47 11.02 1.13
CA LYS A 190 -1.77 12.08 1.85
C LYS A 190 -2.43 13.43 1.65
N LEU A 191 -2.49 14.20 2.74
CA LEU A 191 -2.91 15.59 2.75
C LEU A 191 -1.85 16.47 2.06
N ALA A 192 -2.26 17.25 1.06
CA ALA A 192 -1.46 18.35 0.55
C ALA A 192 -1.32 19.42 1.63
N SER A 193 -0.13 19.99 1.78
CA SER A 193 0.18 20.89 2.89
C SER A 193 -0.71 22.14 2.88
N GLY A 194 -1.41 22.39 3.99
CA GLY A 194 -2.20 23.60 4.21
C GLY A 194 -3.57 23.61 3.52
N ILE A 195 -4.33 24.66 3.83
CA ILE A 195 -5.66 24.92 3.23
C ILE A 195 -5.47 25.55 1.85
N GLN A 196 -6.13 24.99 0.85
CA GLN A 196 -6.10 25.46 -0.53
C GLN A 196 -7.31 26.35 -0.79
N ASN A 197 -7.07 27.59 -1.20
CA ASN A 197 -8.15 28.50 -1.59
C ASN A 197 -8.42 28.37 -3.10
N LEU A 198 -9.50 27.67 -3.43
CA LEU A 198 -9.90 27.39 -4.81
C LEU A 198 -10.66 28.59 -5.39
N SER A 199 -10.43 28.91 -6.67
CA SER A 199 -10.90 30.15 -7.28
C SER A 199 -12.33 30.10 -7.83
N GLY A 200 -12.93 28.93 -8.04
CA GLY A 200 -14.31 28.78 -8.58
C GLY A 200 -14.58 29.43 -9.95
N LEU A 201 -13.58 30.06 -10.57
CA LEU A 201 -13.72 30.79 -11.81
C LEU A 201 -13.42 29.86 -12.99
N PRO A 202 -14.29 29.78 -14.01
CA PRO A 202 -14.02 29.00 -15.21
C PRO A 202 -12.69 29.40 -15.86
N GLY A 203 -11.93 28.42 -16.34
CA GLY A 203 -10.64 28.64 -17.00
C GLY A 203 -9.47 28.99 -16.06
N THR A 204 -9.70 29.08 -14.74
CA THR A 204 -8.62 29.26 -13.76
C THR A 204 -8.16 27.90 -13.22
N SER A 205 -6.85 27.71 -13.10
CA SER A 205 -6.25 26.53 -12.47
C SER A 205 -5.77 26.84 -11.06
N SER A 206 -5.90 25.87 -10.15
CA SER A 206 -5.33 25.99 -8.81
C SER A 206 -4.07 25.13 -8.69
N GLN A 207 -2.94 25.78 -8.36
CA GLN A 207 -1.68 25.09 -8.08
C GLN A 207 -1.76 24.43 -6.71
N ILE A 208 -1.57 23.11 -6.66
CA ILE A 208 -1.50 22.38 -5.39
C ILE A 208 -0.03 22.23 -4.99
N PRO A 209 0.34 22.48 -3.72
CA PRO A 209 1.69 22.21 -3.24
C PRO A 209 2.10 20.77 -3.52
N GLN A 210 3.38 20.57 -3.85
CA GLN A 210 3.90 19.23 -4.12
C GLN A 210 3.70 18.33 -2.91
N VAL A 211 3.16 17.13 -3.14
CA VAL A 211 2.89 16.16 -2.08
C VAL A 211 3.94 15.05 -2.10
N ALA A 212 4.55 14.80 -0.94
CA ALA A 212 5.37 13.62 -0.72
C ALA A 212 4.47 12.46 -0.27
N LEU A 213 4.29 11.49 -1.15
CA LEU A 213 3.48 10.30 -0.93
C LEU A 213 4.28 9.22 -0.17
N VAL A 214 3.54 8.27 0.38
CA VAL A 214 4.11 7.11 1.08
C VAL A 214 3.73 5.85 0.30
N SER A 215 4.73 5.19 -0.29
CA SER A 215 4.57 3.96 -1.07
C SER A 215 4.40 2.74 -0.15
N GLY A 216 3.50 1.82 -0.49
CA GLY A 216 3.32 0.54 0.21
C GLY A 216 1.88 0.17 0.59
N ASP A 217 0.86 0.95 0.21
CA ASP A 217 -0.57 0.59 0.35
C ASP A 217 -0.95 -0.33 -0.83
N LEU A 218 -0.67 -1.63 -0.70
CA LEU A 218 -0.74 -2.62 -1.78
C LEU A 218 -2.11 -3.28 -1.92
N ASP A 219 -2.90 -3.28 -0.86
CA ASP A 219 -4.31 -3.69 -0.89
C ASP A 219 -5.28 -2.53 -1.16
N GLN A 220 -4.77 -1.28 -1.16
CA GLN A 220 -5.48 -0.04 -1.44
C GLN A 220 -6.52 0.35 -0.37
N ASN A 221 -6.37 -0.15 0.86
CA ASN A 221 -7.26 0.14 1.97
C ASN A 221 -6.92 1.45 2.72
N ASN A 222 -5.87 2.17 2.28
CA ASN A 222 -5.37 3.39 2.92
C ASN A 222 -4.80 3.20 4.34
N THR A 223 -4.36 1.99 4.64
CA THR A 223 -3.60 1.61 5.82
C THR A 223 -2.33 0.94 5.32
N MET A 224 -1.28 1.00 6.11
CA MET A 224 -0.08 0.24 5.80
C MET A 224 0.21 -0.70 6.96
N ASP A 225 -0.07 -1.99 6.77
CA ASP A 225 0.03 -2.99 7.82
C ASP A 225 0.65 -4.31 7.30
N ILE A 226 0.55 -5.37 8.10
CA ILE A 226 1.13 -6.67 7.75
C ILE A 226 0.51 -7.29 6.49
N LEU A 227 -0.72 -6.91 6.11
CA LEU A 227 -1.35 -7.39 4.88
C LEU A 227 -0.61 -6.88 3.64
N ASP A 228 -0.15 -5.62 3.65
CA ASP A 228 0.68 -5.08 2.57
C ASP A 228 2.02 -5.79 2.48
N TYR A 229 2.65 -6.06 3.64
CA TYR A 229 3.88 -6.84 3.68
C TYR A 229 3.69 -8.25 3.11
N ASN A 230 2.58 -8.92 3.45
CA ASN A 230 2.26 -10.25 2.93
C ASN A 230 2.04 -10.23 1.41
N ILE A 231 1.35 -9.20 0.89
CA ILE A 231 1.21 -9.00 -0.55
C ILE A 231 2.59 -8.84 -1.18
N PHE A 232 3.44 -7.99 -0.61
CA PHE A 232 4.80 -7.77 -1.11
C PHE A 232 5.63 -9.06 -1.15
N ILE A 233 5.70 -9.79 -0.05
CA ILE A 233 6.49 -11.04 0.04
C ILE A 233 5.96 -12.13 -0.89
N SER A 234 4.66 -12.13 -1.20
CA SER A 234 4.10 -13.03 -2.22
C SER A 234 4.67 -12.77 -3.62
N CYS A 235 5.15 -11.56 -3.87
CA CYS A 235 5.70 -11.11 -5.15
C CYS A 235 7.23 -11.04 -5.18
N PHE A 236 7.88 -11.03 -4.01
CA PHE A 236 9.32 -10.87 -3.88
C PHE A 236 10.12 -11.97 -4.60
N GLY A 237 11.11 -11.55 -5.39
CA GLY A 237 11.95 -12.38 -6.25
C GLY A 237 11.25 -12.74 -7.58
N ASP A 238 11.57 -13.92 -8.12
CA ASP A 238 11.07 -14.39 -9.42
C ASP A 238 9.69 -15.10 -9.34
N LYS A 239 8.88 -14.75 -8.33
CA LYS A 239 7.58 -15.40 -8.12
C LYS A 239 6.56 -14.92 -9.14
N THR A 240 5.69 -15.83 -9.59
CA THR A 240 4.45 -15.43 -10.27
C THR A 240 3.51 -14.81 -9.24
N CYS A 241 3.14 -13.56 -9.43
CA CYS A 241 2.23 -12.85 -8.53
C CYS A 241 1.33 -11.88 -9.30
N ASP A 242 0.07 -11.77 -8.88
CA ASP A 242 -0.94 -10.90 -9.52
C ASP A 242 -0.78 -9.42 -9.15
N LYS A 243 -0.06 -9.14 -8.06
CA LYS A 243 0.16 -7.80 -7.51
C LYS A 243 1.52 -7.20 -7.89
N LYS A 244 2.23 -7.80 -8.86
CA LYS A 244 3.60 -7.41 -9.22
C LYS A 244 3.71 -5.92 -9.51
N THR A 245 2.79 -5.38 -10.30
CA THR A 245 2.76 -3.95 -10.66
C THR A 245 2.65 -3.02 -9.45
N LEU A 246 2.01 -3.46 -8.35
CA LEU A 246 1.90 -2.67 -7.13
C LEU A 246 3.10 -2.88 -6.21
N SER A 247 3.65 -4.09 -6.16
CA SER A 247 4.80 -4.47 -5.32
C SER A 247 6.15 -4.03 -5.88
N ASP A 248 6.25 -3.78 -7.19
CA ASP A 248 7.38 -3.14 -7.87
C ASP A 248 7.32 -1.63 -7.59
N LEU A 249 7.88 -1.22 -6.45
CA LEU A 249 7.74 0.12 -5.87
C LEU A 249 8.68 1.13 -6.52
N ASN A 250 9.82 0.68 -7.04
CA ASN A 250 10.69 1.50 -7.89
C ASN A 250 10.33 1.39 -9.40
N ASP A 251 9.39 0.52 -9.77
CA ASP A 251 8.85 0.36 -11.12
C ASP A 251 9.94 0.03 -12.16
N ASP A 252 10.90 -0.82 -11.79
CA ASP A 252 12.02 -1.25 -12.65
C ASP A 252 11.79 -2.60 -13.37
N GLY A 253 10.64 -3.23 -13.12
CA GLY A 253 10.22 -4.51 -13.69
C GLY A 253 10.47 -5.70 -12.76
N LYS A 254 11.03 -5.49 -11.56
CA LYS A 254 11.34 -6.53 -10.58
C LYS A 254 10.72 -6.19 -9.22
N VAL A 255 10.71 -7.17 -8.32
CA VAL A 255 10.29 -6.99 -6.93
C VAL A 255 11.41 -7.57 -6.07
N GLU A 256 12.36 -6.74 -5.68
CA GLU A 256 13.61 -7.17 -5.05
C GLU A 256 13.97 -6.33 -3.83
N GLU A 257 15.24 -6.37 -3.38
CA GLU A 257 15.67 -5.76 -2.13
C GLU A 257 15.45 -4.25 -2.11
N MET A 258 15.48 -3.60 -3.27
CA MET A 258 15.20 -2.18 -3.40
C MET A 258 13.76 -1.85 -3.00
N ASP A 259 12.79 -2.61 -3.52
CA ASP A 259 11.38 -2.43 -3.21
C ASP A 259 11.08 -2.74 -1.75
N LEU A 260 11.73 -3.77 -1.20
CA LEU A 260 11.61 -4.07 0.22
C LEU A 260 12.08 -2.89 1.09
N ASN A 261 13.21 -2.27 0.75
CA ASN A 261 13.69 -1.10 1.46
C ASN A 261 12.74 0.10 1.34
N ILE A 262 12.10 0.27 0.18
CA ILE A 262 11.08 1.32 -0.03
C ILE A 262 9.85 1.04 0.85
N LEU A 263 9.37 -0.20 0.88
CA LEU A 263 8.24 -0.62 1.72
C LEU A 263 8.54 -0.42 3.21
N LEU A 264 9.71 -0.83 3.69
CA LEU A 264 10.14 -0.66 5.09
C LEU A 264 10.24 0.82 5.49
N ARG A 265 10.67 1.70 4.58
CA ARG A 265 10.60 3.14 4.81
C ARG A 265 9.17 3.63 4.91
N GLY A 266 8.27 3.11 4.09
CA GLY A 266 6.83 3.34 4.19
C GLY A 266 6.31 3.00 5.59
N PHE A 267 6.64 1.82 6.10
CA PHE A 267 6.28 1.39 7.46
C PHE A 267 6.83 2.27 8.57
N ALA A 268 7.96 2.96 8.36
CA ALA A 268 8.53 3.90 9.34
C ALA A 268 7.82 5.26 9.37
N ILE A 269 7.16 5.66 8.27
CA ILE A 269 6.53 6.99 8.11
C ILE A 269 5.00 6.92 7.88
N ARG A 270 4.41 5.71 7.95
CA ARG A 270 2.98 5.42 7.73
C ARG A 270 2.04 6.09 8.72
N ASN A 271 2.56 6.61 9.84
CA ASN A 271 1.76 7.42 10.76
C ASN A 271 1.50 8.77 10.07
N GLY A 272 0.27 8.96 9.61
CA GLY A 272 -0.01 9.98 8.61
C GLY A 272 -1.45 10.50 8.51
N ASP A 273 -2.18 10.56 9.62
CA ASP A 273 -3.11 11.64 10.05
C ASP A 273 -3.64 11.28 11.45
#